data_AF-A0A9W4RZF0-F1
#
_entry.id   AF-A0A9W4RZF0-F1
#
_cell.length_a   1.000
_cell.length_b   1.000
_cell.length_c   1.000
_cell.angle_alpha   90.00
_cell.angle_beta   90.00
_cell.angle_gamma   90.00
#
_symmetry.space_group_name_H-M   'P 1'
#
loop_
_entity.id
_entity.type
_entity.pdbx_description
1 polymer ?
#
loop_
_entity_poly.entity_id
_entity_poly.type
_entity_poly.pdbx_seq_one_letter_code
_entity_poly.pdbx_strand_id
1 'polypeptide(L)'
;MNHEYYQERLDFVKSVVEGFGLEPTEITPVEYQEDAPFPYNNFIYKIILAKLASPKSFHNAGSYTTHPPDGGVSTIVMRLANPRAQDIIQDNRVENELAAIHLARKGLQAFKPEISGLIPAIYAWRSHGGAKDGFSWTLMEFKEGVPLDSEFQNLSEADRKDVLGQIADVFTGLQRAPIPESIPAHGGLTINESGEIVGGQLTTLRGAPWAS
;
A
#
# COMPACT_ATOMS: atom_id res chain seq x y z
N MET A 1 -16.05 13.16 12.15
CA MET A 1 -15.19 12.06 12.66
C MET A 1 -13.86 11.98 11.92
N ASN A 2 -13.86 11.86 10.59
CA ASN A 2 -12.60 11.76 9.83
C ASN A 2 -11.74 13.03 9.88
N HIS A 3 -12.32 14.20 10.15
CA HIS A 3 -11.58 15.45 10.35
C HIS A 3 -11.00 15.63 11.76
N GLU A 4 -11.37 14.79 12.73
CA GLU A 4 -10.73 14.84 14.04
C GLU A 4 -9.24 14.52 13.90
N TYR A 5 -8.35 15.27 14.54
CA TYR A 5 -6.89 15.09 14.48
C TYR A 5 -6.30 15.20 13.06
N TYR A 6 -7.00 15.89 12.15
CA TYR A 6 -6.54 16.08 10.77
C TYR A 6 -5.15 16.74 10.71
N GLN A 7 -4.95 17.81 11.49
CA GLN A 7 -3.66 18.50 11.51
C GLN A 7 -2.54 17.63 12.09
N GLU A 8 -2.80 16.88 13.17
CA GLU A 8 -1.81 15.97 13.76
C GLU A 8 -1.37 14.88 12.76
N ARG A 9 -2.30 14.36 11.95
CA ARG A 9 -1.95 13.43 10.87
C ARG A 9 -1.12 14.09 9.78
N LEU A 10 -1.48 15.30 9.36
CA LEU A 10 -0.69 16.04 8.37
C LEU A 10 0.73 16.32 8.88
N ASP A 11 0.87 16.75 10.13
CA ASP A 11 2.16 17.01 10.76
C ASP A 11 2.97 15.71 10.88
N PHE A 12 2.32 14.59 11.20
CA PHE A 12 2.94 13.27 11.20
C PHE A 12 3.45 12.90 9.81
N VAL A 13 2.60 12.98 8.76
CA VAL A 13 2.98 12.67 7.37
C VAL A 13 4.17 13.53 6.95
N LYS A 14 4.12 14.84 7.23
CA LYS A 14 5.22 15.76 6.93
C LYS A 14 6.51 15.34 7.63
N SER A 15 6.45 15.06 8.94
CA SER A 15 7.63 14.68 9.73
C SER A 15 8.27 13.38 9.25
N VAL A 16 7.48 12.40 8.81
CA VAL A 16 7.99 11.14 8.26
C VAL A 16 8.72 11.37 6.95
N VAL A 17 8.16 12.19 6.05
CA VAL A 17 8.79 12.53 4.76
C VAL A 17 10.10 13.30 4.99
N GLU A 18 10.09 14.29 5.87
CA GLU A 18 11.29 15.06 6.25
C GLU A 18 12.34 14.16 6.92
N GLY A 19 11.92 13.14 7.66
CA GLY A 19 12.81 12.13 8.24
C GLY A 19 13.63 11.34 7.20
N PHE A 20 13.14 11.22 5.96
CA PHE A 20 13.91 10.66 4.84
C PHE A 20 14.80 11.69 4.13
N GLY A 21 14.89 12.93 4.65
CA GLY A 21 15.59 14.04 4.01
C GLY A 21 14.87 14.54 2.74
N LEU A 22 13.59 14.24 2.60
CA LEU A 22 12.74 14.71 1.52
C LEU A 22 12.00 15.99 1.95
N GLU A 23 11.63 16.82 0.98
CA GLU A 23 10.99 18.11 1.23
C GLU A 23 9.60 18.12 0.55
N PRO A 24 8.50 17.93 1.31
CA PRO A 24 7.16 17.97 0.74
C PRO A 24 6.75 19.42 0.45
N THR A 25 6.38 19.72 -0.80
CA THR A 25 5.83 21.02 -1.21
C THR A 25 4.32 21.06 -1.07
N GLU A 26 3.66 19.91 -1.24
CA GLU A 26 2.21 19.77 -1.14
C GLU A 26 1.87 18.41 -0.52
N ILE A 27 0.93 18.40 0.41
CA ILE A 27 0.38 17.18 1.02
C ILE A 27 -1.15 17.31 0.95
N THR A 28 -1.77 16.46 0.12
CA THR A 28 -3.20 16.56 -0.18
C THR A 28 -3.87 15.23 0.12
N PRO A 29 -4.95 15.20 0.94
CA PRO A 29 -5.68 13.97 1.20
C PRO A 29 -6.40 13.50 -0.07
N VAL A 30 -6.44 12.20 -0.30
CA VAL A 30 -7.05 11.57 -1.48
C VAL A 30 -8.39 10.97 -1.09
N GLU A 31 -9.43 11.20 -1.92
CA GLU A 31 -10.80 10.68 -1.72
C GLU A 31 -11.37 10.96 -0.32
N TYR A 32 -11.11 12.17 0.18
CA TYR A 32 -11.40 12.52 1.57
C TYR A 32 -12.74 13.22 1.73
N GLN A 33 -13.55 12.69 2.65
CA GLN A 33 -14.86 13.18 3.04
C GLN A 33 -14.87 13.35 4.57
N GLU A 34 -15.03 14.59 5.01
CA GLU A 34 -14.99 14.97 6.43
C GLU A 34 -16.14 14.35 7.23
N ASP A 35 -17.32 14.36 6.60
CA ASP A 35 -18.61 13.97 7.18
C ASP A 35 -19.04 12.55 6.83
N ALA A 36 -18.10 11.68 6.41
CA ALA A 36 -18.44 10.29 6.16
C ALA A 36 -19.03 9.64 7.44
N PRO A 37 -20.05 8.78 7.31
CA PRO A 37 -20.77 8.23 8.47
C PRO A 37 -19.97 7.18 9.24
N PHE A 38 -18.78 6.80 8.76
CA PHE A 38 -17.89 5.83 9.38
C PHE A 38 -16.43 6.31 9.32
N PRO A 39 -15.60 5.91 10.29
CA PRO A 39 -14.18 6.22 10.27
C PRO A 39 -13.51 5.52 9.09
N TYR A 40 -12.60 6.22 8.41
CA TYR A 40 -11.83 5.59 7.34
C TYR A 40 -10.96 4.45 7.85
N ASN A 41 -10.79 3.43 7.01
CA ASN A 41 -9.83 2.37 7.27
C ASN A 41 -8.39 2.89 7.22
N ASN A 42 -8.08 3.75 6.25
CA ASN A 42 -6.78 4.41 6.11
C ASN A 42 -7.02 5.86 5.70
N PHE A 43 -6.13 6.76 6.10
CA PHE A 43 -6.01 8.08 5.48
C PHE A 43 -4.94 8.01 4.39
N ILE A 44 -5.25 8.50 3.19
CA ILE A 44 -4.35 8.45 2.04
C ILE A 44 -3.94 9.88 1.70
N TYR A 45 -2.63 10.11 1.56
CA TYR A 45 -2.06 11.41 1.25
C TYR A 45 -1.21 11.31 -0.01
N LYS A 46 -1.50 12.14 -0.99
CA LYS A 46 -0.62 12.42 -2.13
C LYS A 46 0.37 13.49 -1.72
N ILE A 47 1.65 13.25 -1.97
CA ILE A 47 2.74 14.09 -1.50
C ILE A 47 3.60 14.48 -2.72
N ILE A 48 3.66 15.77 -3.00
CA ILE A 48 4.55 16.33 -4.03
C ILE A 48 5.83 16.80 -3.35
N LEU A 49 6.97 16.48 -3.96
CA LEU A 49 8.30 16.75 -3.42
C LEU A 49 8.99 17.90 -4.17
N ALA A 50 9.72 18.74 -3.44
CA ALA A 50 10.53 19.81 -4.01
C ALA A 50 11.69 19.25 -4.87
N LYS A 51 12.19 18.08 -4.49
CA LYS A 51 13.28 17.35 -5.15
C LYS A 51 12.88 15.90 -5.36
N LEU A 52 13.36 15.31 -6.43
CA LEU A 52 13.07 13.91 -6.75
C LEU A 52 13.62 12.99 -5.66
N ALA A 53 12.76 12.12 -5.13
CA ALA A 53 13.20 11.03 -4.27
C ALA A 53 13.93 9.99 -5.14
N SER A 54 15.15 9.67 -4.74
CA SER A 54 16.05 8.75 -5.46
C SER A 54 16.14 7.41 -4.72
N PRO A 55 16.80 6.39 -5.29
CA PRO A 55 17.11 5.14 -4.58
C PRO A 55 17.75 5.34 -3.21
N LYS A 56 18.51 6.43 -3.02
CA LYS A 56 19.22 6.76 -1.77
C LYS A 56 18.37 7.46 -0.72
N SER A 57 17.17 7.94 -1.07
CA SER A 57 16.31 8.70 -0.14
C SER A 57 15.77 7.83 0.98
N PHE A 58 15.33 6.61 0.66
CA PHE A 58 14.67 5.70 1.58
C PHE A 58 15.66 4.78 2.30
N HIS A 59 16.46 5.37 3.19
CA HIS A 59 17.32 4.60 4.10
C HIS A 59 16.46 3.93 5.19
N ASN A 60 16.82 2.72 5.63
CA ASN A 60 16.05 1.95 6.63
C ASN A 60 14.57 1.71 6.25
N ALA A 61 14.29 1.50 4.97
CA ALA A 61 12.95 1.33 4.40
C ALA A 61 12.16 0.11 4.92
N GLY A 62 12.83 -0.85 5.57
CA GLY A 62 12.25 -2.13 6.00
C GLY A 62 12.29 -3.18 4.89
N SER A 63 11.94 -4.43 5.25
CA SER A 63 11.90 -5.57 4.33
C SER A 63 10.86 -5.38 3.22
N TYR A 64 11.04 -6.11 2.11
CA TYR A 64 10.10 -6.16 0.97
C TYR A 64 9.80 -4.81 0.29
N THR A 65 10.69 -3.84 0.45
CA THR A 65 10.65 -2.56 -0.25
C THR A 65 11.33 -2.62 -1.61
N THR A 66 11.00 -1.66 -2.46
CA THR A 66 11.59 -1.46 -3.78
C THR A 66 12.15 -0.04 -3.81
N HIS A 67 13.31 0.16 -4.44
CA HIS A 67 13.83 1.51 -4.62
C HIS A 67 13.03 2.26 -5.70
N PRO A 68 12.88 3.59 -5.58
CA PRO A 68 12.47 4.41 -6.71
C PRO A 68 13.35 4.18 -7.95
N PRO A 69 12.85 4.48 -9.16
CA PRO A 69 13.67 4.48 -10.38
C PRO A 69 14.91 5.39 -10.25
N ASP A 70 15.96 5.12 -11.03
CA ASP A 70 17.20 5.93 -11.01
C ASP A 70 16.97 7.40 -11.39
N GLY A 71 15.96 7.66 -12.24
CA GLY A 71 15.51 9.02 -12.57
C GLY A 71 14.81 9.74 -11.42
N GLY A 72 14.52 9.05 -10.32
CA GLY A 72 13.80 9.55 -9.16
C GLY A 72 12.30 9.75 -9.38
N VAL A 73 11.58 10.10 -8.31
CA VAL A 73 10.14 10.38 -8.34
C VAL A 73 9.83 11.70 -7.66
N SER A 74 8.95 12.50 -8.26
CA SER A 74 8.50 13.78 -7.72
C SER A 74 7.27 13.67 -6.83
N THR A 75 6.54 12.55 -6.92
CA THR A 75 5.29 12.32 -6.19
C THR A 75 5.31 10.95 -5.55
N ILE A 76 4.90 10.89 -4.28
CA ILE A 76 4.74 9.66 -3.51
C ILE A 76 3.36 9.65 -2.84
N VAL A 77 2.91 8.48 -2.42
CA VAL A 77 1.68 8.31 -1.64
C VAL A 77 2.03 7.77 -0.27
N MET A 78 1.44 8.34 0.77
CA MET A 78 1.43 7.74 2.10
C MET A 78 0.05 7.17 2.41
N ARG A 79 -0.01 5.91 2.82
CA ARG A 79 -1.21 5.31 3.43
C ARG A 79 -0.98 5.18 4.92
N LEU A 80 -1.79 5.88 5.68
CA LEU A 80 -1.76 5.92 7.14
C LEU A 80 -2.88 5.05 7.69
N ALA A 81 -2.56 3.99 8.41
CA ALA A 81 -3.58 3.15 9.02
C ALA A 81 -4.34 3.96 10.09
N ASN A 82 -5.67 3.91 10.06
CA ASN A 82 -6.46 4.56 11.08
C ASN A 82 -6.61 3.62 12.30
N PRO A 83 -6.03 3.96 13.46
CA PRO A 83 -6.17 3.15 14.67
C PRO A 83 -7.61 3.12 15.20
N ARG A 84 -8.48 4.02 14.73
CA ARG A 84 -9.91 4.08 15.08
C ARG A 84 -10.83 3.46 14.03
N ALA A 85 -10.28 2.83 12.99
CA ALA A 85 -11.07 2.06 12.06
C ALA A 85 -11.83 0.96 12.82
N GLN A 86 -13.15 0.94 12.67
CA GLN A 86 -13.99 -0.11 13.25
C GLN A 86 -13.76 -1.42 12.49
N ASP A 87 -13.85 -2.53 13.20
CA ASP A 87 -13.75 -3.89 12.64
C ASP A 87 -12.45 -4.24 11.90
N ILE A 88 -11.39 -3.45 12.10
CA ILE A 88 -10.05 -3.77 11.60
C ILE A 88 -9.09 -4.10 12.75
N ILE A 89 -8.49 -5.29 12.68
CA ILE A 89 -7.37 -5.71 13.51
C ILE A 89 -6.11 -4.98 13.04
N GLN A 90 -5.43 -4.32 13.99
CA GLN A 90 -4.31 -3.42 13.71
C GLN A 90 -2.94 -4.11 13.79
N ASP A 91 -2.86 -5.23 14.51
CA ASP A 91 -1.61 -5.87 14.97
C ASP A 91 -0.59 -6.14 13.85
N ASN A 92 -1.04 -6.67 12.71
CA ASN A 92 -0.22 -7.03 11.56
C ASN A 92 -0.69 -6.36 10.24
N ARG A 93 -1.44 -5.26 10.35
CA ARG A 93 -2.18 -4.71 9.20
C ARG A 93 -1.26 -4.22 8.08
N VAL A 94 -0.17 -3.54 8.42
CA VAL A 94 0.76 -2.98 7.44
C VAL A 94 1.61 -4.09 6.83
N GLU A 95 2.02 -5.05 7.65
CA GLU A 95 2.73 -6.26 7.23
C GLU A 95 1.88 -7.07 6.25
N ASN A 96 0.59 -7.22 6.53
CA ASN A 96 -0.34 -7.91 5.64
C ASN A 96 -0.44 -7.21 4.28
N GLU A 97 -0.61 -5.89 4.27
CA GLU A 97 -0.64 -5.11 3.02
C GLU A 97 0.67 -5.23 2.23
N LEU A 98 1.81 -5.07 2.90
CA LEU A 98 3.13 -5.16 2.30
C LEU A 98 3.39 -6.53 1.69
N ALA A 99 3.11 -7.60 2.45
CA ALA A 99 3.27 -8.97 1.97
C ALA A 99 2.35 -9.25 0.78
N ALA A 100 1.09 -8.82 0.83
CA ALA A 100 0.15 -8.98 -0.27
C ALA A 100 0.61 -8.24 -1.54
N ILE A 101 1.05 -6.98 -1.41
CA ILE A 101 1.60 -6.20 -2.54
C ILE A 101 2.86 -6.85 -3.10
N HIS A 102 3.75 -7.35 -2.24
CA HIS A 102 4.96 -8.04 -2.65
C HIS A 102 4.65 -9.30 -3.47
N LEU A 103 3.79 -10.17 -2.94
CA LEU A 103 3.38 -11.41 -3.59
C LEU A 103 2.62 -11.13 -4.90
N ALA A 104 1.75 -10.13 -4.92
CA ALA A 104 1.05 -9.70 -6.13
C ALA A 104 2.04 -9.27 -7.22
N ARG A 105 3.00 -8.39 -6.89
CA ARG A 105 4.05 -7.97 -7.82
C ARG A 105 4.86 -9.15 -8.34
N LYS A 106 5.22 -10.10 -7.48
CA LYS A 106 5.93 -11.33 -7.88
C LYS A 106 5.09 -12.21 -8.81
N GLY A 107 3.80 -12.37 -8.52
CA GLY A 107 2.87 -13.13 -9.35
C GLY A 107 2.71 -12.54 -10.74
N LEU A 108 2.46 -11.22 -10.84
CA LEU A 108 2.40 -10.54 -12.14
C LEU A 108 3.74 -10.59 -12.87
N GLN A 109 4.86 -10.38 -12.17
CA GLN A 109 6.19 -10.47 -12.77
C GLN A 109 6.51 -11.87 -13.35
N ALA A 110 6.05 -12.93 -12.69
CA ALA A 110 6.26 -14.31 -13.15
C ALA A 110 5.33 -14.70 -14.30
N PHE A 111 4.10 -14.18 -14.31
CA PHE A 111 3.11 -14.48 -15.35
C PHE A 111 3.30 -13.62 -16.61
N LYS A 112 3.40 -12.30 -16.44
CA LYS A 112 3.38 -11.30 -17.51
C LYS A 112 4.18 -10.06 -17.07
N PRO A 113 5.53 -10.07 -17.22
CA PRO A 113 6.44 -9.02 -16.74
C PRO A 113 6.03 -7.57 -17.06
N GLU A 114 5.47 -7.35 -18.24
CA GLU A 114 5.08 -6.03 -18.73
C GLU A 114 3.95 -5.37 -17.93
N ILE A 115 3.15 -6.16 -17.19
CA ILE A 115 2.08 -5.65 -16.32
C ILE A 115 2.47 -5.62 -14.84
N SER A 116 3.67 -6.06 -14.46
CA SER A 116 4.10 -6.08 -13.05
C SER A 116 4.13 -4.68 -12.43
N GLY A 117 4.35 -3.65 -13.26
CA GLY A 117 4.30 -2.24 -12.88
C GLY A 117 2.90 -1.71 -12.56
N LEU A 118 1.81 -2.46 -12.76
CA LEU A 118 0.46 -2.02 -12.40
C LEU A 118 0.26 -1.92 -10.89
N ILE A 119 0.86 -2.84 -10.12
CA ILE A 119 0.81 -2.83 -8.66
C ILE A 119 1.88 -1.86 -8.15
N PRO A 120 1.57 -0.88 -7.29
CA PRO A 120 2.54 0.12 -6.83
C PRO A 120 3.72 -0.49 -6.07
N ALA A 121 4.91 0.07 -6.28
CA ALA A 121 6.07 -0.22 -5.45
C ALA A 121 5.93 0.37 -4.03
N ILE A 122 6.37 -0.34 -3.00
CA ILE A 122 6.51 0.20 -1.63
C ILE A 122 7.94 0.68 -1.44
N TYR A 123 8.11 1.96 -1.09
CA TYR A 123 9.41 2.59 -0.87
C TYR A 123 9.88 2.52 0.58
N ALA A 124 8.95 2.60 1.53
CA ALA A 124 9.23 2.46 2.96
C ALA A 124 7.93 2.10 3.70
N TRP A 125 8.03 1.56 4.90
CA TRP A 125 6.87 1.28 5.73
C TRP A 125 7.24 1.22 7.22
N ARG A 126 6.21 1.26 8.08
CA ARG A 126 6.38 1.06 9.52
C ARG A 126 5.19 0.34 10.14
N SER A 127 5.48 -0.69 10.92
CA SER A 127 4.51 -1.48 11.67
C SER A 127 3.92 -0.72 12.86
N HIS A 128 2.84 -1.28 13.42
CA HIS A 128 2.21 -0.78 14.64
C HIS A 128 3.16 -0.87 15.86
N GLY A 129 3.82 -2.01 16.05
CA GLY A 129 4.75 -2.23 17.17
C GLY A 129 6.01 -1.36 17.14
N GLY A 130 6.34 -0.77 15.98
CA GLY A 130 7.45 0.17 15.82
C GLY A 130 7.09 1.64 16.06
N ALA A 131 5.81 1.97 16.27
CA ALA A 131 5.32 3.33 16.43
C ALA A 131 5.15 3.66 17.92
N LYS A 132 6.18 4.22 18.56
CA LYS A 132 6.06 4.69 19.96
C LYS A 132 5.18 5.93 20.11
N ASP A 133 4.98 6.71 19.04
CA ASP A 133 4.36 8.05 19.11
C ASP A 133 3.39 8.40 17.94
N GLY A 134 2.85 7.44 17.18
CA GLY A 134 2.05 7.85 16.00
C GLY A 134 1.28 6.74 15.31
N PHE A 135 1.47 6.58 14.00
CA PHE A 135 0.64 5.71 13.17
C PHE A 135 1.49 4.62 12.50
N SER A 136 0.86 3.52 12.10
CA SER A 136 1.46 2.58 11.16
C SER A 136 1.16 3.03 9.71
N TRP A 137 2.11 2.83 8.80
CA TRP A 137 2.02 3.43 7.46
C TRP A 137 2.84 2.71 6.40
N THR A 138 2.48 2.95 5.13
CA THR A 138 3.30 2.68 3.95
C THR A 138 3.54 3.95 3.14
N LEU A 139 4.75 4.07 2.59
CA LEU A 139 5.14 5.04 1.57
C LEU A 139 5.33 4.29 0.26
N MET A 140 4.65 4.74 -0.79
CA MET A 140 4.53 3.98 -2.02
C MET A 140 4.52 4.85 -3.27
N GLU A 141 4.74 4.20 -4.40
CA GLU A 141 4.66 4.77 -5.74
C GLU A 141 3.28 5.41 -5.97
N PHE A 142 3.28 6.64 -6.47
CA PHE A 142 2.08 7.26 -7.02
C PHE A 142 1.83 6.70 -8.42
N LYS A 143 0.67 6.06 -8.63
CA LYS A 143 0.23 5.60 -9.94
C LYS A 143 -0.62 6.70 -10.59
N GLU A 144 -0.16 7.15 -11.76
CA GLU A 144 -0.96 8.03 -12.61
C GLU A 144 -2.13 7.27 -13.22
N GLY A 145 -3.23 7.98 -13.43
CA GLY A 145 -4.44 7.42 -14.02
C GLY A 145 -5.69 8.03 -13.41
N VAL A 146 -6.81 7.40 -13.75
CA VAL A 146 -8.15 7.74 -13.26
C VAL A 146 -8.85 6.47 -12.78
N PRO A 147 -9.82 6.57 -11.86
CA PRO A 147 -10.60 5.42 -11.42
C PRO A 147 -11.27 4.73 -12.60
N LEU A 148 -11.06 3.42 -12.74
CA LEU A 148 -11.61 2.69 -13.89
C LEU A 148 -13.13 2.65 -13.87
N ASP A 149 -13.75 2.62 -12.69
CA ASP A 149 -15.20 2.60 -12.52
C ASP A 149 -15.89 3.88 -13.02
N SER A 150 -15.20 5.03 -13.01
CA SER A 150 -15.73 6.28 -13.58
C SER A 150 -15.67 6.29 -15.11
N GLU A 151 -14.67 5.65 -15.71
CA GLU A 151 -14.40 5.74 -17.15
C GLU A 151 -14.90 4.52 -17.95
N PHE A 152 -15.01 3.34 -17.34
CA PHE A 152 -15.21 2.09 -18.05
C PHE A 152 -16.45 2.08 -18.96
N GLN A 153 -17.52 2.75 -18.54
CA GLN A 153 -18.76 2.84 -19.33
C GLN A 153 -18.63 3.74 -20.56
N ASN A 154 -17.69 4.70 -20.54
CA ASN A 154 -17.47 5.67 -21.61
C ASN A 154 -16.51 5.14 -22.70
N LEU A 155 -15.82 4.04 -22.42
CA LEU A 155 -14.90 3.40 -23.36
C LEU A 155 -15.62 2.84 -24.59
N SER A 156 -14.91 2.79 -25.72
CA SER A 156 -15.39 2.07 -26.91
C SER A 156 -15.56 0.57 -26.59
N GLU A 157 -16.31 -0.16 -27.41
CA GLU A 157 -16.45 -1.61 -27.23
C GLU A 157 -15.10 -2.33 -27.35
N ALA A 158 -14.24 -1.88 -28.28
CA ALA A 158 -12.89 -2.41 -28.44
C ALA A 158 -12.03 -2.17 -27.20
N ASP A 159 -11.99 -0.93 -26.69
CA ASP A 159 -11.20 -0.60 -25.50
C ASP A 159 -11.71 -1.34 -24.25
N ARG A 160 -13.03 -1.49 -24.10
CA ARG A 160 -13.61 -2.29 -23.01
C ARG A 160 -13.14 -3.73 -23.05
N LYS A 161 -13.12 -4.33 -24.24
CA LYS A 161 -12.66 -5.70 -24.42
C LYS A 161 -11.18 -5.84 -24.05
N ASP A 162 -10.35 -4.87 -24.45
CA ASP A 162 -8.93 -4.85 -24.13
C ASP A 162 -8.69 -4.68 -22.62
N VAL A 163 -9.41 -3.77 -21.97
CA VAL A 163 -9.36 -3.59 -20.50
C VAL A 163 -9.81 -4.85 -19.76
N LEU A 164 -10.87 -5.52 -20.20
CA LEU A 164 -11.30 -6.79 -19.61
C LEU A 164 -10.23 -7.87 -19.74
N GLY A 165 -9.52 -7.91 -20.87
CA GLY A 165 -8.34 -8.77 -21.05
C GLY A 165 -7.23 -8.47 -20.04
N GLN A 166 -6.92 -7.19 -19.84
CA GLN A 166 -5.91 -6.77 -18.85
C GLN A 166 -6.32 -7.12 -17.41
N ILE A 167 -7.60 -6.97 -17.06
CA ILE A 167 -8.13 -7.40 -15.76
C ILE A 167 -7.94 -8.92 -15.58
N ALA A 168 -8.28 -9.71 -16.59
CA ALA A 168 -8.07 -11.16 -16.56
C ALA A 168 -6.59 -11.54 -16.39
N ASP A 169 -5.69 -10.81 -17.05
CA ASP A 169 -4.24 -10.99 -16.88
C ASP A 169 -3.78 -10.68 -15.45
N VAL A 170 -4.29 -9.61 -14.84
CA VAL A 170 -4.00 -9.26 -13.44
C VAL A 170 -4.47 -10.36 -12.50
N PHE A 171 -5.72 -10.82 -12.63
CA PHE A 171 -6.24 -11.92 -11.79
C PHE A 171 -5.44 -13.21 -11.98
N THR A 172 -5.04 -13.52 -13.21
CA THR A 172 -4.20 -14.70 -13.49
C THR A 172 -2.84 -14.57 -12.81
N GLY A 173 -2.21 -13.39 -12.86
CA GLY A 173 -0.96 -13.12 -12.15
C GLY A 173 -1.10 -13.26 -10.63
N LEU A 174 -2.18 -12.74 -10.05
CA LEU A 174 -2.45 -12.86 -8.61
C LEU A 174 -2.67 -14.32 -8.18
N GLN A 175 -3.45 -15.09 -8.95
CA GLN A 175 -3.69 -16.52 -8.67
C GLN A 175 -2.43 -17.37 -8.80
N ARG A 176 -1.45 -16.92 -9.59
CA ARG A 176 -0.15 -17.57 -9.78
C ARG A 176 0.95 -17.00 -8.89
N ALA A 177 0.61 -16.14 -7.94
CA ALA A 177 1.59 -15.60 -7.01
C ALA A 177 2.33 -16.74 -6.29
N PRO A 178 3.67 -16.69 -6.21
CA PRO A 178 4.44 -17.74 -5.56
C PRO A 178 4.25 -17.64 -4.04
N ILE A 179 3.31 -18.41 -3.48
CA ILE A 179 3.04 -18.45 -2.05
C ILE A 179 4.16 -19.23 -1.34
N PRO A 180 4.92 -18.62 -0.41
CA PRO A 180 5.93 -19.30 0.37
C PRO A 180 5.40 -20.48 1.18
N GLU A 181 6.22 -21.53 1.37
CA GLU A 181 5.91 -22.68 2.24
C GLU A 181 5.64 -22.29 3.70
N SER A 182 6.15 -21.14 4.13
CA SER A 182 5.90 -20.53 5.45
C SER A 182 4.46 -20.03 5.65
N ILE A 183 3.58 -20.18 4.66
CA ILE A 183 2.15 -19.88 4.75
C ILE A 183 1.36 -21.20 4.59
N PRO A 184 1.28 -22.03 5.64
CA PRO A 184 0.70 -23.37 5.54
C PRO A 184 -0.83 -23.40 5.63
N ALA A 185 -1.48 -22.25 5.87
CA ALA A 185 -2.86 -22.16 6.34
C ALA A 185 -3.57 -20.93 5.78
N HIS A 186 -4.90 -20.94 5.81
CA HIS A 186 -5.72 -19.83 5.32
C HIS A 186 -5.82 -18.72 6.37
N GLY A 187 -5.56 -17.49 5.99
CA GLY A 187 -5.59 -16.35 6.90
C GLY A 187 -5.06 -15.08 6.25
N GLY A 188 -4.60 -14.16 7.09
CA GLY A 188 -3.83 -13.01 6.62
C GLY A 188 -2.36 -13.36 6.45
N LEU A 189 -1.57 -12.34 6.19
CA LEU A 189 -0.12 -12.40 6.09
C LEU A 189 0.50 -11.56 7.20
N THR A 190 1.70 -11.91 7.62
CA THR A 190 2.53 -11.06 8.46
C THR A 190 3.99 -11.27 8.12
N ILE A 191 4.87 -10.47 8.73
CA ILE A 191 6.31 -10.60 8.62
C ILE A 191 6.85 -10.97 10.01
N ASN A 192 7.55 -12.10 10.10
CA ASN A 192 8.12 -12.55 11.37
C ASN A 192 9.38 -11.76 11.75
N GLU A 193 9.94 -12.02 12.93
CA GLU A 193 11.16 -11.36 13.42
C GLU A 193 12.40 -11.61 12.53
N SER A 194 12.40 -12.71 11.77
CA SER A 194 13.44 -13.02 10.79
C SER A 194 13.25 -12.27 9.46
N GLY A 195 12.19 -11.47 9.34
CA GLY A 195 11.88 -10.72 8.13
C GLY A 195 11.23 -11.54 7.03
N GLU A 196 10.69 -12.72 7.34
CA GLU A 196 10.05 -13.63 6.39
C GLU A 196 8.52 -13.43 6.37
N ILE A 197 7.91 -13.53 5.18
CA ILE A 197 6.44 -13.58 5.07
C ILE A 197 5.95 -14.92 5.62
N VAL A 198 5.01 -14.88 6.55
CA VAL A 198 4.39 -16.07 7.16
C VAL A 198 2.86 -15.92 7.23
N GLY A 199 2.17 -17.02 7.49
CA GLY A 199 0.73 -16.99 7.78
C GLY A 199 0.42 -16.15 9.04
N GLY A 200 -0.56 -15.27 8.95
CA GLY A 200 -0.94 -14.34 10.01
C GLY A 200 -2.45 -14.26 10.22
N GLN A 201 -2.83 -13.40 11.17
CA GLN A 201 -4.24 -13.10 11.42
C GLN A 201 -4.82 -12.29 10.26
N LEU A 202 -6.08 -12.53 9.90
CA LEU A 202 -6.80 -11.65 8.98
C LEU A 202 -6.98 -10.27 9.62
N THR A 203 -6.92 -9.22 8.81
CA THR A 203 -7.17 -7.86 9.29
C THR A 203 -8.65 -7.60 9.57
N THR A 204 -9.56 -8.43 9.05
CA THR A 204 -11.02 -8.26 9.18
C THR A 204 -11.68 -9.28 10.10
N LEU A 205 -10.97 -10.34 10.50
CA LEU A 205 -11.55 -11.43 11.28
C LEU A 205 -10.52 -12.06 12.23
N ARG A 206 -10.90 -12.23 13.50
CA ARG A 206 -10.06 -12.90 14.49
C ARG A 206 -10.12 -14.42 14.35
N GLY A 207 -9.05 -15.10 14.75
CA GLY A 207 -8.99 -16.56 14.84
C GLY A 207 -8.22 -17.25 13.70
N ALA A 208 -7.81 -16.52 12.66
CA ALA A 208 -6.87 -17.00 11.67
C ALA A 208 -5.43 -17.02 12.24
N PRO A 209 -4.51 -17.83 11.69
CA PRO A 209 -4.67 -18.70 10.53
C PRO A 209 -5.44 -20.01 10.85
N TRP A 210 -6.27 -20.48 9.91
CA TRP A 210 -7.02 -21.73 10.01
C TRP A 210 -6.40 -22.81 9.13
N ALA A 211 -6.28 -24.02 9.67
CA ALA A 211 -5.91 -25.19 8.90
C ALA A 211 -6.90 -25.42 7.75
N SER A 212 -6.36 -25.82 6.60
CA SER A 212 -7.12 -26.29 5.43
C SER A 212 -7.80 -27.63 5.70
#